data_AF-A0A7C7JXK2-F1
#
_entry.id   AF-A0A7C7JXK2-F1
#
_cell.length_a   1.000
_cell.length_b   1.000
_cell.length_c   1.000
_cell.angle_alpha   90.00
_cell.angle_beta   90.00
_cell.angle_gamma   90.00
#
_symmetry.space_group_name_H-M   'P 1'
#
loop_
_entity.id
_entity.type
_entity.pdbx_description
1 polymer ?
#
loop_
_entity_poly.entity_id
_entity_poly.type
_entity_poly.pdbx_seq_one_letter_code
_entity_poly.pdbx_strand_id
1 'polypeptide(L)'
;MKKILFTSILLVGMASAQFDNVGTSAANFLKIGVGSRATGMGGAYSAQVADASALYWNPSGIAHITSPQVVFSSFNWIADMKHSFLAVAIPTKSGTFGLSLIYFDMGDMTKTTELSPYGDEGTFSASDIA
;
A
#
# COMPACT_ATOMS: atom_id res chain seq x y z
N MET A 1 -24.16 30.98 -12.60
CA MET A 1 -24.71 30.71 -11.25
C MET A 1 -24.84 29.22 -10.94
N LYS A 2 -25.59 28.43 -11.73
CA LYS A 2 -25.73 26.97 -11.49
C LYS A 2 -24.40 26.19 -11.41
N LYS A 3 -23.42 26.53 -12.27
CA LYS A 3 -22.09 25.90 -12.25
C LYS A 3 -21.30 26.18 -10.97
N ILE A 4 -21.35 27.43 -10.47
CA ILE A 4 -20.68 27.87 -9.24
C ILE A 4 -21.31 27.20 -8.02
N LEU A 5 -22.64 27.12 -7.98
CA LEU A 5 -23.37 26.44 -6.91
C LEU A 5 -23.02 24.93 -6.87
N PHE A 6 -22.89 24.30 -8.04
CA PHE A 6 -22.49 22.90 -8.14
C PHE A 6 -21.04 22.66 -7.71
N THR A 7 -20.11 23.59 -8.03
CA THR A 7 -18.71 23.49 -7.58
C THR A 7 -18.60 23.72 -6.07
N SER A 8 -19.33 24.67 -5.51
CA SER A 8 -19.37 24.89 -4.05
C SER A 8 -19.96 23.70 -3.30
N ILE A 9 -21.02 23.07 -3.82
CA ILE A 9 -21.60 21.86 -3.21
C ILE A 9 -20.60 20.70 -3.23
N LEU A 10 -19.86 20.53 -4.34
CA LEU A 10 -18.82 19.50 -4.41
C LEU A 10 -17.70 19.73 -3.39
N LEU A 11 -17.23 20.97 -3.25
CA LEU A 11 -16.18 21.32 -2.27
C LEU A 11 -16.62 21.09 -0.82
N VAL A 12 -17.86 21.48 -0.48
CA VAL A 12 -18.39 21.31 0.88
C VAL A 12 -18.59 19.83 1.22
N GLY A 13 -19.07 19.03 0.26
CA GLY A 13 -19.21 17.58 0.44
C GLY A 13 -17.89 16.85 0.71
N MET A 14 -16.79 17.32 0.11
CA MET A 14 -15.43 16.79 0.39
C MET A 14 -14.93 17.17 1.79
N ALA A 15 -15.29 18.36 2.30
CA ALA A 15 -14.86 18.83 3.61
C ALA A 15 -15.59 18.14 4.79
N SER A 16 -16.80 17.60 4.56
CA SER A 16 -17.59 16.88 5.57
C SER A 16 -17.29 15.38 5.66
N ALA A 17 -16.26 14.88 4.95
CA ALA A 17 -15.81 13.50 5.10
C ALA A 17 -15.10 13.32 6.44
N GLN A 18 -15.86 13.06 7.49
CA GLN A 18 -15.34 12.80 8.83
C GLN A 18 -14.85 11.34 8.91
N PHE A 19 -13.60 11.16 9.31
CA PHE A 19 -12.99 9.84 9.49
C PHE A 19 -12.91 9.53 10.99
N ASP A 20 -13.98 9.02 11.59
CA ASP A 20 -14.06 8.76 13.05
C ASP A 20 -13.15 7.61 13.54
N ASN A 21 -12.48 6.90 12.63
CA ASN A 21 -11.66 5.71 12.93
C ASN A 21 -10.23 5.81 12.37
N VAL A 22 -9.69 7.02 12.16
CA VAL A 22 -8.29 7.16 11.71
C VAL A 22 -7.35 6.61 12.79
N GLY A 23 -6.41 5.74 12.38
CA GLY A 23 -5.38 5.20 13.27
C GLY A 23 -5.80 4.00 14.12
N THR A 24 -7.05 3.53 14.05
CA THR A 24 -7.51 2.35 14.84
C THR A 24 -7.24 1.01 14.15
N SER A 25 -6.81 1.03 12.88
CA SER A 25 -6.42 -0.18 12.15
C SER A 25 -5.02 -0.63 12.54
N ALA A 26 -4.85 -1.93 12.79
CA ALA A 26 -3.56 -2.53 13.13
C ALA A 26 -2.58 -2.57 11.94
N ALA A 27 -3.09 -2.81 10.72
CA ALA A 27 -2.27 -3.04 9.53
C ALA A 27 -2.18 -1.79 8.62
N ASN A 28 -1.73 -0.66 9.18
CA ASN A 28 -1.65 0.59 8.41
C ASN A 28 -0.65 0.53 7.25
N PHE A 29 0.35 -0.36 7.30
CA PHE A 29 1.30 -0.58 6.20
C PHE A 29 0.61 -1.03 4.91
N LEU A 30 -0.55 -1.69 4.98
CA LEU A 30 -1.35 -2.10 3.80
C LEU A 30 -1.97 -0.92 3.05
N LYS A 31 -1.89 0.30 3.58
CA LYS A 31 -2.32 1.52 2.87
C LYS A 31 -1.24 2.05 1.94
N ILE A 32 0.00 1.57 2.07
CA ILE A 32 1.12 1.99 1.24
C ILE A 32 1.00 1.28 -0.11
N GLY A 33 0.78 2.05 -1.17
CA GLY A 33 0.58 1.52 -2.52
C GLY A 33 1.76 0.70 -3.05
N VAL A 34 1.45 -0.39 -3.77
CA VAL A 34 2.47 -1.25 -4.40
C VAL A 34 2.57 -1.02 -5.90
N GLY A 35 3.78 -1.21 -6.45
CA GLY A 35 4.05 -1.04 -7.87
C GLY A 35 4.26 0.42 -8.30
N SER A 36 5.39 0.68 -8.96
CA SER A 36 5.80 2.04 -9.37
C SER A 36 4.78 2.73 -10.29
N ARG A 37 4.14 1.97 -11.20
CA ARG A 37 3.10 2.50 -12.09
C ARG A 37 1.88 3.00 -11.33
N ALA A 38 1.39 2.20 -10.39
CA ALA A 38 0.21 2.54 -9.59
C ALA A 38 0.49 3.72 -8.65
N THR A 39 1.66 3.71 -8.01
CA THR A 39 2.11 4.81 -7.14
C THR A 39 2.30 6.11 -7.94
N GLY A 40 2.86 6.04 -9.15
CA GLY A 40 2.99 7.21 -10.04
C GLY A 40 1.64 7.80 -10.50
N MET A 41 0.56 7.01 -10.46
CA MET A 41 -0.81 7.46 -10.72
C MET A 41 -1.54 7.95 -9.45
N GLY A 42 -0.84 8.10 -8.33
CA GLY A 42 -1.46 8.50 -7.05
C GLY A 42 -2.41 7.46 -6.49
N GLY A 43 -2.21 6.16 -6.81
CA GLY A 43 -3.08 5.07 -6.37
C GLY A 43 -4.34 4.86 -7.24
N ALA A 44 -4.53 5.63 -8.31
CA ALA A 44 -5.65 5.47 -9.24
C ALA A 44 -5.44 4.31 -10.22
N TYR A 45 -5.37 3.06 -9.73
CA TYR A 45 -4.96 1.90 -10.54
C TYR A 45 -5.95 0.72 -10.57
N SER A 46 -6.99 0.71 -9.74
CA SER A 46 -7.91 -0.42 -9.55
C SER A 46 -8.64 -0.92 -10.80
N ALA A 47 -8.88 -0.06 -11.79
CA ALA A 47 -9.60 -0.38 -13.03
C ALA A 47 -8.68 -0.78 -14.21
N GLN A 48 -7.38 -0.50 -14.12
CA GLN A 48 -6.41 -0.72 -15.21
C GLN A 48 -5.40 -1.82 -14.91
N VAL A 49 -5.45 -2.41 -13.70
CA VAL A 49 -4.48 -3.41 -13.28
C VAL A 49 -4.67 -4.72 -14.05
N ALA A 50 -3.63 -5.12 -14.79
CA ALA A 50 -3.65 -6.28 -15.69
C ALA A 50 -2.38 -7.16 -15.53
N ASP A 51 -1.72 -7.05 -14.39
CA ASP A 51 -0.55 -7.85 -14.02
C ASP A 51 -0.68 -8.43 -12.60
N ALA A 52 0.32 -9.18 -12.12
CA ALA A 52 0.26 -9.82 -10.80
C ALA A 52 0.07 -8.82 -9.62
N SER A 53 0.34 -7.52 -9.80
CA SER A 53 0.01 -6.50 -8.79
C SER A 53 -1.50 -6.30 -8.59
N ALA A 54 -2.35 -6.87 -9.46
CA ALA A 54 -3.80 -6.95 -9.27
C ALA A 54 -4.17 -7.57 -7.92
N LEU A 55 -3.36 -8.49 -7.38
CA LEU A 55 -3.61 -9.10 -6.07
C LEU A 55 -3.68 -8.07 -4.92
N TYR A 56 -3.01 -6.93 -5.05
CA TYR A 56 -3.13 -5.81 -4.09
C TYR A 56 -4.25 -4.83 -4.49
N TRP A 57 -4.31 -4.43 -5.76
CA TRP A 57 -5.19 -3.33 -6.20
C TRP A 57 -6.64 -3.74 -6.47
N ASN A 58 -6.83 -4.89 -7.12
CA ASN A 58 -8.14 -5.47 -7.46
C ASN A 58 -7.94 -6.93 -7.91
N PRO A 59 -8.16 -7.91 -7.02
CA PRO A 59 -7.87 -9.32 -7.31
C PRO A 59 -8.57 -9.87 -8.55
N SER A 60 -9.71 -9.32 -8.99
CA SER A 60 -10.38 -9.79 -10.20
C SER A 60 -9.55 -9.55 -11.47
N GLY A 61 -8.60 -8.61 -11.44
CA GLY A 61 -7.70 -8.30 -12.57
C GLY A 61 -6.84 -9.48 -13.00
N ILE A 62 -6.50 -10.42 -12.11
CA ILE A 62 -5.71 -11.61 -12.46
C ILE A 62 -6.45 -12.55 -13.42
N ALA A 63 -7.77 -12.44 -13.54
CA ALA A 63 -8.55 -13.22 -14.50
C ALA A 63 -8.21 -12.89 -15.97
N HIS A 64 -7.59 -11.74 -16.23
CA HIS A 64 -7.19 -11.30 -17.57
C HIS A 64 -5.75 -11.70 -17.95
N ILE A 65 -5.00 -12.30 -17.02
CA ILE A 65 -3.61 -12.73 -17.25
C ILE A 65 -3.62 -14.01 -18.10
N THR A 66 -2.89 -14.01 -19.22
CA THR A 66 -2.85 -15.13 -20.18
C THR A 66 -1.58 -15.98 -20.10
N SER A 67 -0.55 -15.52 -19.40
CA SER A 67 0.71 -16.22 -19.15
C SER A 67 1.15 -16.07 -17.69
N PRO A 68 1.95 -16.98 -17.12
CA PRO A 68 2.48 -16.82 -15.77
C PRO A 68 3.23 -15.50 -15.61
N GLN A 69 2.95 -14.76 -14.54
CA GLN A 69 3.57 -13.48 -14.24
C GLN A 69 4.11 -13.43 -12.82
N VAL A 70 5.23 -12.72 -12.67
CA VAL A 70 5.83 -12.39 -11.38
C VAL A 70 6.09 -10.89 -11.35
N VAL A 71 5.67 -10.23 -10.29
CA VAL A 71 5.93 -8.81 -10.05
C VAL A 71 6.67 -8.68 -8.74
N PHE A 72 7.77 -7.92 -8.75
CA PHE A 72 8.50 -7.54 -7.55
C PHE A 72 8.69 -6.03 -7.55
N SER A 73 8.47 -5.40 -6.40
CA SER A 73 8.77 -3.98 -6.21
C SER A 73 9.30 -3.76 -4.81
N SER A 74 10.35 -2.93 -4.69
CA SER A 74 10.89 -2.51 -3.41
C SER A 74 11.26 -1.03 -3.50
N PHE A 75 10.91 -0.25 -2.49
CA PHE A 75 11.27 1.17 -2.42
C PHE A 75 11.49 1.61 -0.98
N ASN A 76 12.33 2.63 -0.81
CA ASN A 76 12.50 3.31 0.46
C ASN A 76 11.30 4.21 0.71
N TRP A 77 10.76 4.12 1.91
CA TRP A 77 9.70 4.96 2.41
C TRP A 77 10.29 6.05 3.32
N ILE A 78 9.43 6.81 3.98
CA ILE A 78 9.87 7.85 4.91
C ILE A 78 10.65 7.25 6.09
N ALA A 79 11.55 8.03 6.69
CA ALA A 79 12.31 7.65 7.89
C ALA A 79 13.06 6.30 7.77
N ASP A 80 13.78 6.10 6.66
CA ASP A 80 14.61 4.91 6.38
C ASP A 80 13.86 3.57 6.40
N MET A 81 12.54 3.61 6.40
CA MET A 81 11.70 2.42 6.27
C MET A 81 11.76 1.89 4.84
N LYS A 82 11.49 0.59 4.67
CA LYS A 82 11.50 -0.08 3.37
C LYS A 82 10.24 -0.88 3.15
N HIS A 83 9.60 -0.66 2.00
CA HIS A 83 8.41 -1.39 1.60
C HIS A 83 8.74 -2.31 0.42
N SER A 84 8.43 -3.59 0.55
CA SER A 84 8.67 -4.61 -0.48
C SER A 84 7.40 -5.39 -0.77
N PHE A 85 7.19 -5.70 -2.04
CA PHE A 85 6.04 -6.43 -2.54
C PHE A 85 6.50 -7.47 -3.56
N LEU A 86 5.98 -8.68 -3.44
CA LEU A 86 6.15 -9.77 -4.39
C LEU A 86 4.78 -10.34 -4.73
N ALA A 87 4.52 -10.60 -5.99
CA ALA A 87 3.29 -11.25 -6.44
C ALA A 87 3.56 -12.22 -7.56
N VAL A 88 2.84 -13.32 -7.56
CA VAL A 88 2.87 -14.36 -8.59
C VAL A 88 1.43 -14.64 -9.01
N ALA A 89 1.18 -14.70 -10.32
CA ALA A 89 -0.10 -15.09 -10.90
C ALA A 89 0.11 -16.16 -11.97
N ILE A 90 -0.60 -17.28 -11.85
CA ILE A 90 -0.47 -18.45 -12.72
C ILE A 90 -1.85 -18.76 -13.32
N PRO A 91 -2.07 -18.49 -14.62
CA PRO A 91 -3.32 -18.83 -15.28
C PRO A 91 -3.43 -20.34 -15.49
N THR A 92 -4.65 -20.85 -15.33
CA THR A 92 -5.05 -22.24 -15.55
C THR A 92 -6.26 -22.29 -16.50
N LYS A 93 -6.72 -23.48 -16.88
CA LYS A 93 -7.88 -23.63 -17.77
C LYS A 93 -9.20 -23.13 -17.16
N SER A 94 -9.31 -23.07 -15.84
CA SER A 94 -10.55 -22.74 -15.12
C SER A 94 -10.49 -21.39 -14.39
N GLY A 95 -9.42 -20.61 -14.58
CA GLY A 95 -9.19 -19.35 -13.88
C GLY A 95 -7.71 -19.14 -13.56
N THR A 96 -7.39 -18.12 -12.75
CA THR A 96 -6.02 -17.76 -12.40
C THR A 96 -5.79 -17.90 -10.90
N PHE A 97 -4.74 -18.61 -10.52
CA PHE A 97 -4.27 -18.65 -9.13
C PHE A 97 -3.28 -17.52 -8.90
N GLY A 98 -3.33 -16.86 -7.75
CA GLY A 98 -2.38 -15.82 -7.41
C GLY A 98 -2.04 -15.80 -5.93
N LEU A 99 -0.79 -15.42 -5.64
CA LEU A 99 -0.26 -15.25 -4.30
C LEU A 99 0.58 -13.97 -4.26
N SER A 100 0.40 -13.17 -3.22
CA SER A 100 1.18 -11.96 -2.97
C SER A 100 1.75 -11.95 -1.57
N LEU A 101 2.86 -11.24 -1.41
CA LEU A 101 3.54 -11.01 -0.15
C LEU A 101 3.90 -9.52 -0.07
N ILE A 102 3.57 -8.89 1.05
CA ILE A 102 4.00 -7.56 1.43
C ILE A 102 4.93 -7.71 2.63
N TYR A 103 6.08 -7.07 2.56
CA TYR A 103 7.02 -6.97 3.66
C TYR A 103 7.34 -5.49 3.91
N PHE A 104 7.10 -5.05 5.14
CA PHE A 104 7.37 -3.68 5.56
C PHE A 104 8.38 -3.69 6.70
N ASP A 105 9.51 -3.04 6.47
CA ASP A 105 10.63 -2.92 7.40
C ASP A 105 10.67 -1.49 7.92
N MET A 106 10.62 -1.32 9.25
CA MET A 106 10.65 -0.01 9.89
C MET A 106 12.06 0.56 10.08
N GLY A 107 13.10 -0.19 9.70
CA GLY A 107 14.50 0.19 9.88
C GLY A 107 14.94 0.16 11.34
N ASP A 108 16.16 0.62 11.56
CA ASP A 108 16.75 0.72 12.91
C ASP A 108 16.37 2.05 13.56
N MET A 109 15.82 1.96 14.77
CA MET A 109 15.45 3.10 15.61
C MET A 109 16.32 3.11 16.86
N THR A 110 16.78 4.30 17.26
CA THR A 110 17.52 4.47 18.50
C THR A 110 16.64 4.13 19.71
N LYS A 111 17.15 3.29 20.61
CA LYS A 111 16.44 2.85 21.80
C LYS A 111 16.54 3.89 22.91
N THR A 112 15.41 4.44 23.35
CA THR A 112 15.33 5.36 24.50
C THR A 112 14.61 4.70 25.67
N THR A 113 15.13 4.85 26.89
CA THR A 113 14.51 4.37 28.13
C THR A 113 14.38 5.51 29.15
N GLU A 114 13.63 5.30 30.23
CA GLU A 114 13.54 6.28 31.34
C GLU A 114 14.91 6.61 31.95
N LEU A 115 15.86 5.66 31.92
CA LEU A 115 17.22 5.82 32.45
C LEU A 115 18.22 6.34 31.40
N SER A 116 17.93 6.13 30.11
CA SER A 116 18.73 6.63 28.98
C SER A 116 17.81 7.28 27.92
N PRO A 117 17.37 8.53 28.15
CA PRO A 117 16.43 9.21 27.25
C PRO A 117 17.06 9.68 25.94
N TYR A 118 18.40 9.76 25.87
CA TYR A 118 19.12 10.27 24.69
C TYR A 118 19.57 9.19 23.72
N GLY A 119 19.33 7.91 24.02
CA GLY A 119 19.54 6.84 23.05
C GLY A 119 20.90 6.15 23.08
N ASP A 120 21.55 6.10 24.23
CA ASP A 120 22.91 5.54 24.36
C ASP A 120 22.93 4.00 24.49
N GLU A 121 21.75 3.34 24.40
CA GLU A 121 21.58 1.90 24.61
C GLU A 121 21.52 1.07 23.31
N GLY A 122 21.83 1.68 22.15
CA GLY A 122 21.82 1.01 20.84
C GLY A 122 20.51 1.19 20.05
N THR A 123 20.22 0.26 19.14
CA THR A 123 19.06 0.32 18.23
C THR A 123 18.11 -0.87 18.41
N PHE A 124 16.87 -0.69 17.96
CA PHE A 124 15.88 -1.75 17.80
C PHE A 124 15.17 -1.59 16.45
N SER A 125 14.57 -2.66 15.93
CA SER A 125 13.82 -2.63 14.67
C SER A 125 12.50 -3.40 14.79
N ALA A 126 11.62 -3.20 13.80
CA ALA A 126 10.33 -3.87 13.70
C ALA A 126 9.97 -4.10 12.22
N SER A 127 9.18 -5.13 11.95
CA SER A 127 8.70 -5.42 10.59
C SER A 127 7.33 -6.07 10.59
N ASP A 128 6.56 -5.81 9.54
CA ASP A 128 5.25 -6.40 9.28
C ASP A 128 5.26 -7.25 7.99
N ILE A 129 4.39 -8.26 7.95
CA ILE A 129 4.22 -9.15 6.80
C ILE A 129 2.73 -9.44 6.54
N ALA A 130 2.35 -9.53 5.26
CA ALA A 130 1.02 -9.93 4.82
C ALA A 130 1.06 -10.71 3.51
#